data_AF-A0A2J0LB08-F1
#
_entry.id   AF-A0A2J0LB08-F1
#
_cell.length_a   1.000
_cell.length_b   1.000
_cell.length_c   1.000
_cell.angle_alpha   90.00
_cell.angle_beta   90.00
_cell.angle_gamma   90.00
#
_symmetry.space_group_name_H-M   'P 1'
#
loop_
_entity.id
_entity.type
_entity.pdbx_description
1 polymer ?
#
loop_
_entity_poly.entity_id
_entity_poly.type
_entity_poly.pdbx_seq_one_letter_code
_entity_poly.pdbx_strand_id
1 'polypeptide(L)' 'GAEISETSDTLVIHPQPLSVYTRDVVLDPHRDHRLAMAFVVLGLKLGASVKDIECTRKSYPGFVADLKTLGAGARKLKSI' A
#
# COMPACT_ATOMS: atom_id res chain seq x y z
N GLY A 1 -2.37 -11.08 7.63
CA GLY A 1 -3.03 -10.90 6.32
C GLY A 1 -2.40 -11.88 5.36
N ALA A 2 -1.26 -11.52 4.78
CA ALA A 2 -0.41 -12.47 4.08
C ALA A 2 0.20 -13.51 5.03
N GLU A 3 0.49 -14.69 4.49
CA GLU A 3 1.30 -15.73 5.12
C GLU A 3 2.77 -15.56 4.69
N ILE A 4 3.64 -15.39 5.69
CA ILE A 4 5.06 -15.11 5.49
C ILE A 4 5.92 -15.97 6.43
N SER A 5 7.14 -16.26 6.01
CA SER A 5 8.17 -16.84 6.85
C SER A 5 9.43 -16.00 6.76
N GLU A 6 9.99 -15.61 7.90
CA GLU A 6 11.14 -14.71 7.98
C GLU A 6 12.29 -15.39 8.72
N THR A 7 13.50 -15.23 8.19
CA THR A 7 14.78 -15.55 8.87
C THR A 7 15.60 -14.27 9.02
N SER A 8 16.84 -14.36 9.50
CA SER A 8 17.73 -13.19 9.64
C SER A 8 18.05 -12.46 8.34
N ASP A 9 17.95 -13.14 7.19
CA ASP A 9 18.37 -12.63 5.88
C ASP A 9 17.39 -12.95 4.75
N THR A 10 16.28 -13.62 5.07
CA THR A 10 15.31 -14.09 4.07
C THR A 10 13.89 -13.74 4.49
N LEU A 11 13.09 -13.31 3.51
CA LEU A 11 11.65 -13.17 3.63
C LEU A 11 10.98 -14.02 2.54
N VAL A 12 10.23 -15.04 2.95
CA VAL A 12 9.44 -15.89 2.06
C VAL A 12 7.98 -15.44 2.15
N ILE A 13 7.37 -15.18 0.98
CA ILE A 13 5.96 -14.83 0.85
C ILE A 13 5.24 -16.01 0.22
N HIS A 14 4.24 -16.55 0.92
CA HIS A 14 3.47 -17.68 0.43
C HIS A 14 2.23 -17.17 -0.33
N PRO A 15 2.06 -17.50 -1.62
CA PRO A 15 0.88 -17.09 -2.37
C PRO A 15 -0.41 -17.65 -1.76
N GLN A 16 -1.43 -16.80 -1.60
CA GLN A 16 -2.72 -17.21 -1.06
C GLN A 16 -3.87 -16.77 -1.97
N PRO A 17 -5.02 -17.46 -1.94
CA PRO A 17 -6.22 -17.00 -2.63
C PRO A 17 -6.62 -15.59 -2.19
N LEU A 18 -7.11 -14.78 -3.14
CA LEU A 18 -7.47 -13.38 -2.88
C LEU A 18 -8.48 -13.23 -1.73
N SER A 19 -9.36 -14.21 -1.55
CA SER A 19 -10.39 -14.26 -0.50
C SER A 19 -9.84 -14.26 0.91
N VAL A 20 -8.57 -14.61 1.11
CA VAL A 20 -7.93 -14.68 2.44
C VAL A 20 -7.48 -13.29 2.92
N TYR A 21 -7.20 -12.36 2.00
CA TYR A 21 -6.68 -11.05 2.37
C TYR A 21 -7.77 -10.13 2.92
N THR A 22 -7.46 -9.51 4.06
CA THR A 22 -8.31 -8.49 4.68
C THR A 22 -8.45 -7.28 3.75
N ARG A 23 -9.70 -6.86 3.55
CA ARG A 23 -10.05 -5.70 2.71
C ARG A 23 -10.24 -4.46 3.57
N ASP A 24 -10.22 -3.29 2.92
CA ASP A 24 -10.57 -1.99 3.53
C ASP A 24 -9.75 -1.64 4.79
N VAL A 25 -8.49 -2.09 4.84
CA VAL A 25 -7.56 -1.82 5.95
C VAL A 25 -6.84 -0.50 5.78
N VAL A 26 -6.45 0.13 6.89
CA VAL A 26 -5.56 1.29 6.91
C VAL A 26 -4.13 0.82 7.21
N LEU A 27 -3.22 1.06 6.27
CA LEU A 27 -1.81 0.67 6.36
C LEU A 27 -0.95 1.88 6.72
N ASP A 28 -0.04 1.69 7.66
CA ASP A 28 0.91 2.70 8.13
C ASP A 28 2.28 2.41 7.52
N PRO A 29 2.81 3.26 6.62
CA PRO A 29 4.12 3.02 6.00
C PRO A 29 5.28 3.46 6.90
N HIS A 30 5.01 3.95 8.12
CA HIS A 30 6.04 4.44 9.04
C HIS A 30 6.98 5.47 8.39
N ARG A 31 6.42 6.33 7.53
CA ARG A 31 7.11 7.37 6.74
C ARG A 31 8.17 6.84 5.76
N ASP A 32 8.17 5.54 5.44
CA ASP A 32 8.95 4.99 4.33
C ASP A 32 8.18 5.17 3.02
N HIS A 33 8.74 5.97 2.12
CA HIS A 33 8.16 6.30 0.83
C HIS A 33 7.99 5.07 -0.09
N ARG A 34 8.90 4.09 -0.03
CA ARG A 34 8.81 2.86 -0.81
C ARG A 34 7.68 2.00 -0.29
N LEU A 35 7.55 1.88 1.03
CA LEU A 35 6.47 1.13 1.64
C LEU A 35 5.11 1.78 1.35
N ALA A 36 5.01 3.11 1.41
CA ALA A 36 3.81 3.84 1.04
C ALA A 36 3.40 3.58 -0.42
N MET A 37 4.36 3.64 -1.36
CA MET A 37 4.09 3.34 -2.77
C MET A 37 3.62 1.88 -2.97
N ALA A 38 4.28 0.91 -2.33
CA ALA A 38 3.89 -0.50 -2.39
C ALA A 38 2.48 -0.74 -1.83
N PHE A 39 2.13 -0.07 -0.72
CA PHE A 39 0.79 -0.16 -0.14
C PHE A 39 -0.29 0.47 -1.02
N VAL A 40 0.02 1.52 -1.78
CA VAL A 40 -0.95 2.06 -2.75
C VAL A 40 -1.24 1.05 -3.85
N VAL A 41 -0.22 0.38 -4.39
CA VAL A 41 -0.40 -0.68 -5.40
C VAL A 41 -1.25 -1.82 -4.82
N LEU A 42 -1.00 -2.23 -3.58
CA LEU A 42 -1.83 -3.21 -2.86
C LEU A 42 -3.28 -2.72 -2.68
N GLY A 43 -3.45 -1.44 -2.38
CA GLY A 43 -4.74 -0.77 -2.21
C GLY A 43 -5.62 -0.83 -3.45
N LEU A 44 -5.04 -0.78 -4.66
CA LEU A 44 -5.79 -0.94 -5.91
C LEU A 44 -6.49 -2.29 -6.01
N LYS A 45 -5.96 -3.34 -5.36
CA LYS A 45 -6.53 -4.68 -5.37
C LYS A 45 -7.46 -4.95 -4.18
N LEU A 46 -7.07 -4.49 -2.99
CA LEU A 46 -7.74 -4.82 -1.74
C LEU A 46 -8.65 -3.73 -1.17
N GLY A 47 -8.62 -2.51 -1.72
CA GLY A 47 -9.33 -1.35 -1.15
C GLY A 47 -8.62 -0.72 0.05
N ALA A 48 -7.34 -1.04 0.28
CA ALA A 48 -6.58 -0.50 1.41
C ALA A 48 -6.34 1.02 1.29
N SER A 49 -6.33 1.70 2.43
CA SER A 49 -5.95 3.10 2.55
C SER A 49 -4.56 3.23 3.18
N VAL A 50 -3.78 4.22 2.75
CA VAL A 50 -2.39 4.41 3.18
C VAL A 50 -2.28 5.73 3.95
N LYS A 51 -1.73 5.69 5.17
CA LYS A 51 -1.41 6.90 5.94
C LYS A 51 -0.20 7.62 5.35
N ASP A 52 -0.11 8.92 5.62
CA ASP A 52 1.07 9.74 5.33
C ASP A 52 1.57 9.61 3.88
N ILE A 53 0.63 9.53 2.92
CA ILE A 53 0.95 9.27 1.51
C ILE A 53 1.85 10.36 0.91
N GLU A 54 1.88 11.55 1.49
CA GLU A 54 2.79 12.63 1.10
C GLU A 54 4.27 12.27 1.26
N CYS A 55 4.62 11.25 2.06
CA CYS A 55 6.00 10.80 2.19
C CYS A 55 6.58 10.31 0.85
N THR A 56 5.75 9.86 -0.10
CA THR A 56 6.20 9.44 -1.43
C THR A 56 6.89 10.56 -2.19
N ARG A 57 6.60 11.83 -1.86
CA ARG A 57 7.23 12.99 -2.49
C ARG A 57 8.75 13.04 -2.28
N LYS A 58 9.29 12.32 -1.31
CA LYS A 58 10.74 12.23 -1.06
C LYS A 58 11.49 11.66 -2.27
N SER A 59 10.93 10.64 -2.92
CA SER A 59 11.57 9.96 -4.06
C SER A 59 10.80 10.14 -5.36
N TYR A 60 9.48 10.31 -5.28
CA TYR A 60 8.59 10.40 -6.42
C TYR A 60 7.49 11.44 -6.19
N PRO A 61 7.81 12.75 -6.38
CA PRO A 61 6.88 13.86 -6.19
C PRO A 61 5.55 13.73 -6.95
N GLY A 62 5.57 13.17 -8.16
CA GLY A 62 4.41 12.99 -9.04
C GLY A 62 3.55 11.75 -8.77
N PHE A 63 3.96 10.86 -7.86
CA PHE A 63 3.40 9.50 -7.73
C PHE A 63 1.86 9.42 -7.72
N VAL A 64 1.20 10.23 -6.88
CA VAL A 64 -0.27 10.21 -6.76
C VAL A 64 -0.95 10.82 -7.98
N ALA A 65 -0.33 11.82 -8.62
CA ALA A 65 -0.87 12.41 -9.85
C ALA A 65 -0.78 11.40 -11.00
N ASP A 66 0.37 10.75 -11.16
CA ASP A 66 0.60 9.75 -12.20
C ASP A 66 -0.32 8.53 -12.04
N LEU A 67 -0.56 8.06 -10.82
CA LEU A 67 -1.53 6.99 -10.60
C LEU A 67 -2.95 7.39 -11.01
N LYS A 68 -3.36 8.64 -10.77
CA LYS A 68 -4.67 9.13 -11.20
C LYS A 68 -4.77 9.22 -12.73
N THR A 69 -3.72 9.63 -13.42
CA THR A 69 -3.72 9.67 -14.91
C THR A 69 -3.81 8.26 -15.50
N LEU A 70 -3.30 7.25 -14.80
CA LEU A 70 -3.46 5.83 -15.13
C LEU A 70 -4.83 5.25 -14.77
N GLY A 71 -5.73 6.03 -14.17
CA GLY A 71 -7.09 5.61 -13.83
C GLY A 71 -7.27 5.03 -12.42
N ALA A 72 -6.28 5.17 -11.53
CA ALA A 72 -6.44 4.76 -10.14
C ALA A 72 -7.52 5.60 -9.42
N GLY A 73 -8.51 4.92 -8.85
CA GLY A 73 -9.47 5.53 -7.95
C GLY A 73 -8.81 5.86 -6.61
N ALA A 74 -8.82 7.13 -6.19
CA ALA A 74 -8.31 7.56 -4.90
C ALA A 74 -9.39 8.33 -4.13
N ARG A 75 -9.61 7.95 -2.86
CA ARG A 75 -10.56 8.62 -1.97
C ARG A 75 -9.84 9.05 -0.69
N LYS A 76 -10.07 10.30 -0.26
CA LYS A 76 -9.62 10.75 1.06
C LYS A 76 -10.44 10.04 2.14
N LEU A 77 -9.76 9.52 3.16
CA LEU A 77 -10.42 9.05 4.38
C LEU A 77 -11.12 10.24 5.04
N LYS A 78 -12.36 10.03 5.51
CA LYS A 78 -13.06 11.06 6.31
C LYS A 78 -12.32 11.17 7.64
N SER A 79 -11.99 12.40 8.04
CA SER A 79 -11.56 12.67 9.41
C SER A 79 -12.74 12.34 10.32
N ILE A 80 -12.51 11.48 11.32
CA ILE A 80 -13.44 11.24 12.43
C ILE A 80 -13.29 12.40 13.41
#